data_AF-A0A428X8K8-F1
#
_entry.id   AF-A0A428X8K8-F1
#
_cell.length_a   1.000
_cell.length_b   1.000
_cell.length_c   1.000
_cell.angle_alpha   90.00
_cell.angle_beta   90.00
_cell.angle_gamma   90.00
#
_symmetry.space_group_name_H-M   'P 1'
#
loop_
_entity.id
_entity.type
_entity.pdbx_description
1 polymer ?
#
loop_
_entity_poly.entity_id
_entity_poly.type
_entity_poly.pdbx_seq_one_letter_code
_entity_poly.pdbx_strand_id
1 'polypeptide(L)'
;MSIFSTILVYAIIPLGVIAVVAALVASGSTRARPARRYRPGRPYDFKPIWFLASPAQVSPAFGGRNASAPELPAGVIEDSAGRQVRPGPTGGASDRW
;
A
#
# COMPACT_ATOMS: atom_id res chain seq x y z
N MET A 1 -38.72 18.96 33.06
CA MET A 1 -38.08 17.83 32.34
C MET A 1 -38.06 16.62 33.24
N SER A 2 -38.41 15.43 32.75
CA SER A 2 -38.33 14.19 33.52
C SER A 2 -36.93 13.57 33.40
N ILE A 3 -36.49 12.79 34.40
CA ILE A 3 -35.22 12.05 34.36
C ILE A 3 -35.14 11.16 33.11
N PHE A 4 -36.26 10.52 32.76
CA PHE A 4 -36.37 9.71 31.55
C PHE A 4 -36.12 10.53 30.28
N SER A 5 -36.74 11.71 30.16
CA SER A 5 -36.53 12.62 29.03
C SER A 5 -35.07 13.05 28.92
N THR A 6 -34.41 13.37 30.04
CA THR A 6 -33.00 13.75 30.05
C THR A 6 -32.10 12.62 29.54
N ILE A 7 -32.29 11.38 30.01
CA ILE A 7 -31.50 10.23 29.58
C ILE A 7 -31.73 9.92 28.10
N LEU A 8 -32.98 9.94 27.65
CA LEU A 8 -33.34 9.67 26.26
C LEU A 8 -32.64 10.65 25.31
N VAL A 9 -32.74 11.95 25.61
CA VAL A 9 -32.24 13.01 24.72
C VAL A 9 -30.72 13.13 24.75
N TYR A 10 -30.10 13.05 25.92
CA TYR A 10 -28.67 13.34 26.05
C TYR A 10 -27.76 12.11 26.01
N ALA A 11 -28.29 10.90 26.18
CA ALA A 11 -27.48 9.68 26.12
C ALA A 11 -27.92 8.75 24.99
N ILE A 12 -29.20 8.36 24.97
CA ILE A 12 -29.68 7.32 24.05
C ILE A 12 -29.65 7.80 22.60
N ILE A 13 -30.17 8.99 22.31
CA ILE A 13 -30.18 9.53 20.94
C ILE A 13 -28.74 9.71 20.40
N PRO A 14 -27.81 10.38 21.10
CA PRO A 14 -26.43 10.50 20.63
C PRO A 14 -25.74 9.15 20.43
N LEU A 15 -25.90 8.21 21.36
CA LEU A 15 -25.34 6.87 21.25
C LEU A 15 -25.93 6.12 20.04
N GLY A 16 -27.23 6.24 19.81
CA GLY A 16 -27.92 5.67 18.65
C GLY A 16 -27.38 6.22 17.34
N VAL A 17 -27.16 7.53 17.24
CA VAL A 17 -26.55 8.16 16.06
C VAL A 17 -25.13 7.63 15.83
N ILE A 18 -24.30 7.56 16.87
CA ILE A 18 -22.94 7.02 16.77
C ILE A 18 -22.97 5.56 16.31
N ALA A 19 -23.86 4.74 16.88
CA ALA A 19 -24.00 3.33 16.52
C ALA A 19 -24.42 3.16 15.05
N VAL A 20 -25.37 3.95 14.57
CA VAL A 20 -25.81 3.93 13.16
C VAL A 20 -24.65 4.32 12.23
N VAL A 21 -23.93 5.40 12.52
CA VAL A 21 -22.78 5.82 11.72
C VAL A 21 -21.68 4.76 11.73
N ALA A 22 -21.35 4.21 12.89
CA ALA A 22 -20.36 3.14 13.03
C ALA A 22 -20.76 1.89 12.24
N ALA A 23 -22.02 1.48 12.29
CA ALA A 23 -22.53 0.34 11.53
C ALA A 23 -22.43 0.58 10.01
N LEU A 24 -22.80 1.78 9.55
CA LEU A 24 -22.68 2.16 8.14
C LEU A 24 -21.22 2.11 7.67
N VAL A 25 -20.29 2.70 8.43
CA VAL A 25 -18.85 2.67 8.13
C VAL A 25 -18.31 1.24 8.11
N ALA A 26 -18.68 0.42 9.08
CA ALA A 26 -18.23 -0.97 9.16
C ALA A 26 -18.75 -1.81 7.97
N SER A 27 -20.02 -1.63 7.60
CA SER A 27 -20.67 -2.38 6.51
C SER A 27 -20.07 -2.11 5.12
N GLY A 28 -19.60 -0.89 4.85
CA GLY A 28 -18.94 -0.54 3.59
C GLY A 28 -17.53 -1.12 3.44
N SER A 29 -16.88 -1.50 4.54
CA SER A 29 -15.45 -1.84 4.55
C SER A 29 -15.10 -3.17 3.87
N THR A 30 -16.06 -4.10 3.79
CA THR A 30 -15.81 -5.44 3.22
C THR A 30 -15.88 -5.45 1.70
N ARG A 31 -16.72 -4.59 1.10
CA ARG A 31 -16.90 -4.52 -0.36
C ARG A 31 -15.87 -3.62 -1.04
N ALA A 32 -15.33 -2.63 -0.32
CA ALA A 32 -14.40 -1.63 -0.86
C ALA A 32 -12.91 -1.97 -0.69
N ARG A 33 -12.56 -3.05 0.03
CA ARG A 33 -11.15 -3.46 0.16
C ARG A 33 -10.83 -4.50 -0.92
N PRO A 34 -10.15 -4.13 -2.02
CA PRO A 34 -9.60 -5.13 -2.92
C PRO A 34 -8.78 -6.13 -2.11
N ALA A 35 -8.89 -7.41 -2.47
CA ALA A 35 -8.19 -8.48 -1.76
C ALA A 35 -6.71 -8.10 -1.65
N ARG A 36 -6.21 -7.90 -0.43
CA ARG A 36 -4.81 -7.49 -0.19
C ARG A 36 -3.79 -8.54 -0.64
N ARG A 37 -4.26 -9.75 -0.96
CA ARG A 37 -3.45 -10.89 -1.35
C ARG A 37 -3.95 -11.43 -2.68
N TYR A 38 -3.03 -11.59 -3.62
CA TYR A 38 -3.30 -12.30 -4.86
C TYR A 38 -3.68 -13.76 -4.58
N ARG A 39 -4.61 -14.30 -5.36
CA ARG A 39 -5.00 -15.71 -5.33
C ARG A 39 -4.68 -16.33 -6.70
N PRO A 40 -3.95 -17.46 -6.75
CA PRO A 40 -3.73 -18.17 -8.01
C PRO A 40 -5.06 -18.47 -8.73
N GLY A 41 -5.07 -18.33 -10.06
CA GLY A 41 -6.27 -18.51 -10.91
C GLY A 41 -7.19 -17.29 -11.02
N ARG A 42 -6.91 -16.19 -10.29
CA ARG A 42 -7.57 -14.89 -10.52
C ARG A 42 -6.73 -14.02 -11.47
N PRO A 43 -7.34 -13.13 -12.27
CA PRO A 43 -6.59 -12.08 -12.95
C PRO A 43 -5.75 -11.24 -11.99
N TYR A 44 -4.58 -10.81 -12.42
CA TYR A 44 -3.70 -9.94 -11.65
C TYR A 44 -4.06 -8.47 -11.93
N ASP A 45 -4.94 -7.89 -11.11
CA ASP A 45 -5.41 -6.50 -11.25
C ASP A 45 -4.64 -5.50 -10.36
N PHE A 46 -3.53 -5.95 -9.76
CA PHE A 46 -2.71 -5.08 -8.92
C PHE A 46 -1.80 -4.19 -9.77
N LYS A 47 -1.44 -3.02 -9.23
CA LYS A 47 -0.42 -2.18 -9.87
C LYS A 47 0.90 -2.95 -10.02
N PRO A 48 1.64 -2.76 -11.12
CA PRO A 48 2.98 -3.33 -11.25
C PRO A 48 3.89 -2.75 -10.16
N ILE A 49 4.65 -3.61 -9.51
CA ILE A 49 5.55 -3.25 -8.40
C ILE A 49 6.88 -3.97 -8.64
N TRP A 50 7.98 -3.25 -8.44
CA TRP A 50 9.33 -3.80 -8.40
C TRP A 50 9.83 -3.79 -6.97
N PHE A 51 10.30 -4.95 -6.50
CA PHE A 51 10.99 -5.06 -5.23
C PHE A 51 12.48 -4.96 -5.49
N LEU A 52 13.13 -3.99 -4.86
CA LEU A 52 14.57 -3.80 -4.96
C LEU A 52 15.27 -4.56 -3.83
N ALA A 53 16.50 -5.00 -4.08
CA ALA A 53 17.32 -5.66 -3.07
C ALA A 53 17.64 -4.72 -1.88
N SER A 54 17.65 -3.41 -2.11
CA SER A 54 17.91 -2.35 -1.12
C SER A 54 16.68 -1.46 -0.90
N PRO A 55 15.57 -1.98 -0.32
CA PRO A 55 14.31 -1.24 -0.21
C PRO A 55 14.41 0.02 0.65
N ALA A 56 15.37 0.06 1.59
CA ALA A 56 15.66 1.24 2.40
C ALA A 56 16.14 2.45 1.58
N GLN A 57 16.61 2.26 0.34
CA GLN A 57 17.04 3.36 -0.54
C GLN A 57 15.88 4.08 -1.24
N VAL A 58 14.71 3.43 -1.33
CA VAL A 58 13.55 3.95 -2.09
C VAL A 58 12.34 4.27 -1.24
N SER A 59 12.30 3.79 -0.01
CA SER A 59 11.13 4.00 0.83
C SER A 59 11.49 4.12 2.30
N PRO A 60 11.00 5.18 2.98
CA PRO A 60 11.18 5.34 4.41
C PRO A 60 10.44 4.26 5.21
N ALA A 61 9.43 3.59 4.62
CA ALA A 61 8.70 2.50 5.26
C ALA A 61 9.60 1.28 5.56
N PHE A 62 10.76 1.17 4.91
CA PHE A 62 11.74 0.10 5.14
C PHE A 62 13.00 0.61 5.87
N GLY A 63 12.89 1.68 6.68
CA GLY A 63 14.01 2.20 7.48
C GLY A 63 14.95 3.16 6.73
N GLY A 64 14.53 3.64 5.55
CA GLY A 64 15.24 4.65 4.77
C GLY A 64 15.19 6.05 5.40
N ARG A 65 16.22 6.87 5.15
CA ARG A 65 16.20 8.29 5.55
C ARG A 65 15.46 9.11 4.48
N ASN A 66 14.47 9.87 4.93
CA ASN A 66 13.66 10.86 4.20
C ASN A 66 12.66 10.32 3.17
N ALA A 67 11.39 10.73 3.31
CA ALA A 67 10.30 10.50 2.34
C ALA A 67 10.44 11.34 1.05
N SER A 68 11.45 12.21 0.99
CA SER A 68 11.68 13.18 -0.09
C SER A 68 12.92 12.89 -0.91
N ALA A 69 13.51 11.69 -0.78
CA ALA A 69 14.65 11.30 -1.61
C ALA A 69 14.18 11.24 -3.08
N PRO A 70 14.75 12.09 -3.96
CA PRO A 70 14.47 11.99 -5.39
C PRO A 70 15.01 10.65 -5.89
N GLU A 71 14.41 10.17 -6.96
CA GLU A 71 14.84 9.08 -7.84
C GLU A 71 16.21 8.43 -7.51
N LEU A 72 16.23 7.09 -7.41
CA LEU A 72 17.47 6.34 -7.24
C LEU A 72 18.56 6.84 -8.19
N PRO A 73 19.78 7.12 -7.71
CA PRO A 73 20.87 7.48 -8.60
C PRO A 73 21.07 6.33 -9.59
N ALA A 74 21.13 6.67 -10.88
CA ALA A 74 21.44 5.69 -11.90
C ALA A 74 22.77 5.02 -11.58
N GLY A 75 22.80 3.68 -11.55
CA GLY A 75 24.04 2.93 -11.39
C GLY A 75 24.98 3.20 -12.58
N VAL A 76 26.26 3.42 -12.29
CA VAL A 76 27.31 3.50 -13.31
C VAL A 76 27.79 2.08 -13.60
N ILE A 77 27.74 1.68 -14.86
CA ILE A 77 28.34 0.42 -15.33
C ILE A 77 29.61 0.78 -16.09
N GLU A 78 30.73 0.20 -15.68
CA GLU A 78 32.03 0.38 -16.34
C GLU A 78 32.47 -0.92 -17.01
N ASP A 79 33.14 -0.82 -18.15
CA ASP A 79 33.83 -1.96 -18.75
C ASP A 79 35.15 -2.25 -18.01
N SER A 80 35.82 -3.33 -18.40
CA SER A 80 37.14 -3.70 -17.85
C SER A 80 38.24 -2.65 -18.10
N ALA A 81 38.00 -1.66 -18.96
CA ALA A 81 38.89 -0.54 -19.23
C ALA A 81 38.47 0.74 -18.48
N GLY A 82 37.48 0.66 -17.58
CA GLY A 82 36.99 1.79 -16.77
C GLY A 82 36.13 2.80 -17.55
N ARG A 83 35.65 2.44 -18.75
CA ARG A 83 34.76 3.32 -19.52
C ARG A 83 33.31 3.07 -19.14
N GLN A 84 32.57 4.15 -18.92
CA GLN A 84 31.13 4.06 -18.67
C GLN A 84 30.40 3.53 -19.90
N VAL A 85 29.61 2.48 -19.72
CA VAL A 85 28.86 1.81 -20.80
C VAL A 85 27.38 1.80 -20.48
N ARG A 86 26.54 1.85 -21.52
CA ARG A 86 25.11 1.62 -21.35
C ARG A 86 24.85 0.14 -21.06
N PRO A 87 23.93 -0.20 -20.14
CA PRO A 87 23.54 -1.58 -19.93
C PRO A 87 23.00 -2.17 -21.24
N GLY A 88 23.66 -3.22 -21.74
CA GLY A 88 23.17 -4.05 -22.83
C GLY A 88 22.41 -5.27 -22.30
N PRO A 89 21.61 -5.95 -23.14
CA PRO A 89 20.96 -7.20 -22.76
C PRO A 89 22.03 -8.25 -22.44
N THR A 90 21.97 -8.83 -21.23
CA THR A 90 22.94 -9.84 -20.78
C THR A 90 22.43 -11.27 -20.95
N GLY A 91 21.11 -11.48 -21.01
CA GLY A 91 20.48 -12.81 -21.16
C GLY A 91 19.02 -12.83 -20.70
N GLY A 92 18.44 -14.04 -20.58
CA GLY A 92 17.07 -14.23 -20.08
C GLY A 92 16.76 -15.69 -19.72
N ALA A 93 15.81 -15.90 -18.81
CA ALA A 93 15.27 -17.21 -18.44
C ALA A 93 13.73 -17.15 -18.46
N SER A 94 13.09 -18.22 -18.91
CA SER A 94 11.63 -18.31 -19.01
C SER A 94 11.16 -19.71 -18.69
N ASP A 95 9.99 -19.81 -18.05
CA ASP A 95 9.32 -21.08 -17.77
C ASP A 95 7.80 -20.89 -17.78
N ARG A 96 7.05 -21.99 -17.75
CA ARG A 96 5.59 -22.01 -17.59
C ARG A 96 5.21 -22.98 -16.48
N TRP A 97 4.42 -22.50 -15.53
CA TRP A 97 3.87 -23.32 -14.45
C TRP A 97 2.61 -24.04 -14.88
#